data_AF-Q4L4T9-F1
#
_entry.id   AF-Q4L4T9-F1
#
_cell.length_a   1.000
_cell.length_b   1.000
_cell.length_c   1.000
_cell.angle_alpha   90.00
_cell.angle_beta   90.00
_cell.angle_gamma   90.00
#
_symmetry.space_group_name_H-M   'P 1'
#
loop_
_entity.id
_entity.type
_entity.pdbx_description
1 polymer ?
#
loop_
_entity_poly.entity_id
_entity_poly.type
_entity_poly.pdbx_seq_one_letter_code
_entity_poly.pdbx_strand_id
1 'polypeptide(L)'
;MIKIGQQYFEIIEEYRSCFDEELFASRYSDILDKYDFIVGDFGYDQLRLKGFYKDTNKKAEISKRFSSIQDYILEYCNFGCPYFVLRHLSNKEVQQLNHDEEDVILSDSEDKLHDVKIKPTIQEVKHQDE
;
A
#
# COMPACT_ATOMS: atom_id res chain seq x y z
N MET A 1 0.46 -1.21 -2.07
CA MET A 1 1.52 -1.38 -1.04
C MET A 1 2.88 -1.08 -1.67
N ILE A 2 3.79 -0.46 -0.93
CA ILE A 2 5.16 -0.14 -1.38
C ILE A 2 6.12 -1.09 -0.69
N LYS A 3 7.13 -1.60 -1.40
CA LYS A 3 8.11 -2.52 -0.83
C LYS A 3 9.51 -1.94 -0.92
N ILE A 4 10.09 -1.57 0.22
CA ILE A 4 11.48 -1.12 0.30
C ILE A 4 12.29 -2.17 1.07
N GLY A 5 13.17 -2.87 0.34
CA GLY A 5 13.95 -3.97 0.89
C GLY A 5 13.05 -5.12 1.37
N GLN A 6 13.03 -5.35 2.69
CA GLN A 6 12.19 -6.36 3.35
C GLN A 6 10.95 -5.77 4.04
N GLN A 7 10.84 -4.44 4.06
CA GLN A 7 9.74 -3.75 4.73
C GLN A 7 8.65 -3.39 3.73
N TYR A 8 7.41 -3.42 4.20
CA TYR A 8 6.24 -3.05 3.43
C TYR A 8 5.63 -1.80 4.03
N PHE A 9 5.27 -0.86 3.16
CA PHE A 9 4.70 0.42 3.53
C PHE A 9 3.36 0.66 2.85
N GLU A 10 2.52 1.41 3.53
CA GLU A 10 1.23 1.90 3.03
C GLU A 10 1.21 3.41 3.11
N ILE A 11 0.78 4.08 2.03
CA ILE A 11 0.54 5.52 2.05
C ILE A 11 -0.77 5.76 2.81
N ILE A 12 -0.67 6.47 3.93
CA ILE A 12 -1.85 6.90 4.70
C ILE A 12 -2.33 8.25 4.17
N GLU A 13 -1.38 9.15 3.90
CA GLU A 13 -1.66 10.51 3.47
C GLU A 13 -0.59 10.97 2.50
N GLU A 14 -1.03 11.68 1.46
CA GLU A 14 -0.15 12.32 0.50
C GLU A 14 -0.67 13.71 0.19
N TYR A 15 0.21 14.71 0.31
CA TYR A 15 -0.07 16.08 -0.04
C TYR A 15 0.74 16.47 -1.29
N ARG A 16 0.04 16.96 -2.32
CA ARG A 16 0.59 17.42 -3.62
C ARG A 16 1.26 16.34 -4.48
N SER A 17 0.86 15.08 -4.34
CA SER A 17 1.36 14.00 -5.21
C SER A 17 2.90 13.93 -5.28
N CYS A 18 3.55 14.09 -4.13
CA CYS A 18 5.00 14.23 -4.02
C CYS A 18 5.72 12.93 -3.64
N PHE A 19 4.99 11.85 -3.42
CA PHE A 19 5.59 10.58 -3.10
C PHE A 19 6.24 9.97 -4.35
N ASP A 20 7.53 9.67 -4.22
CA ASP A 20 8.32 8.99 -5.25
C ASP A 20 9.01 7.80 -4.57
N GLU A 21 8.71 6.59 -5.04
CA GLU A 21 9.21 5.34 -4.48
C GLU A 21 10.73 5.22 -4.60
N GLU A 22 11.31 5.65 -5.74
CA GLU A 22 12.76 5.58 -5.97
C GLU A 22 13.49 6.58 -5.05
N LEU A 23 12.95 7.80 -4.94
CA LEU A 23 13.51 8.81 -4.06
C LEU A 23 13.42 8.39 -2.59
N PHE A 24 12.28 7.86 -2.18
CA PHE A 24 12.07 7.32 -0.84
C PHE A 24 13.06 6.20 -0.54
N ALA A 25 13.17 5.20 -1.43
CA ALA A 25 14.11 4.09 -1.28
C ALA A 25 15.56 4.56 -1.16
N SER A 26 15.95 5.58 -1.92
CA SER A 26 17.32 6.14 -1.89
C SER A 26 17.68 6.84 -0.58
N ARG A 27 16.69 7.41 0.11
CA ARG A 27 16.86 8.13 1.38
C ARG A 27 16.53 7.28 2.60
N TYR A 28 15.84 6.17 2.39
CA TYR A 28 15.49 5.24 3.43
C TYR A 28 16.74 4.70 4.13
N SER A 29 16.65 4.52 5.44
CA SER A 29 17.73 3.99 6.25
C SER A 29 17.16 3.04 7.29
N ASP A 30 17.85 1.95 7.57
CA ASP A 30 17.47 0.90 8.53
C ASP A 30 17.19 1.44 9.94
N ILE A 31 17.69 2.63 10.28
CA ILE A 31 17.36 3.31 11.54
C ILE A 31 15.85 3.65 11.64
N LEU A 32 15.15 3.72 10.50
CA LEU A 32 13.74 4.01 10.41
C LEU A 32 12.86 2.77 10.66
N ASP A 33 13.40 1.56 10.53
CA ASP A 33 12.68 0.29 10.75
C ASP A 33 12.08 0.16 12.16
N LYS A 34 12.63 0.92 13.13
CA LYS A 34 12.12 0.92 14.50
C LYS A 34 10.83 1.71 14.69
N TYR A 35 10.39 2.48 13.70
CA TYR A 35 9.23 3.36 13.79
C TYR A 35 8.02 2.74 13.08
N ASP A 36 6.83 2.99 13.63
CA ASP A 36 5.58 2.49 13.04
C ASP A 36 5.13 3.35 11.84
N PHE A 37 5.55 4.62 11.80
CA PHE A 37 5.19 5.59 10.77
C PHE A 37 6.41 6.36 10.30
N ILE A 38 6.41 6.76 9.03
CA ILE A 38 7.45 7.58 8.43
C ILE A 38 6.79 8.74 7.72
N VAL A 39 7.20 9.96 8.07
CA VAL A 39 6.81 11.18 7.39
C VAL A 39 7.95 11.58 6.47
N GLY A 40 7.62 11.79 5.20
CA GLY A 40 8.50 12.40 4.22
C GLY A 40 8.07 13.81 3.94
N ASP A 41 8.94 14.79 4.13
CA ASP A 41 8.66 16.19 3.83
C ASP A 41 9.79 16.81 3.01
N PHE A 42 9.45 17.80 2.17
CA PHE A 42 10.40 18.43 1.27
C PHE A 42 10.86 19.79 1.82
N GLY A 43 12.03 19.81 2.45
CA GLY A 43 12.70 21.02 2.88
C GLY A 43 13.75 21.45 1.86
N TYR A 44 13.63 22.65 1.28
CA TYR A 44 14.56 23.17 0.25
C TYR A 44 14.79 22.16 -0.89
N ASP A 45 13.70 21.57 -1.40
CA ASP A 45 13.70 20.53 -2.44
C ASP A 45 14.47 19.24 -2.08
N GLN A 46 14.76 19.03 -0.79
CA GLN A 46 15.34 17.79 -0.31
C GLN A 46 14.33 17.00 0.51
N LEU A 47 14.16 15.73 0.15
CA LEU A 47 13.38 14.79 0.94
C LEU A 47 14.04 14.54 2.29
N ARG A 48 13.31 14.84 3.35
CA ARG A 48 13.64 14.55 4.75
C ARG A 48 12.71 13.44 5.23
N LEU A 49 13.28 12.43 5.88
CA LEU A 49 12.51 11.34 6.46
C LEU A 49 12.55 11.42 7.98
N LYS A 50 11.38 11.37 8.61
CA LYS A 50 11.21 11.41 10.05
C LYS A 50 10.33 10.26 10.51
N GLY A 51 10.84 9.46 11.44
CA GLY A 51 10.10 8.33 12.01
C GLY A 51 9.29 8.71 13.25
N PHE A 52 8.08 8.14 13.34
CA PHE A 52 7.13 8.30 14.45
C PHE A 52 6.60 6.95 14.92
N TYR A 53 6.27 6.88 16.21
CA TYR A 53 5.64 5.74 16.85
C TYR A 53 4.13 5.90 16.91
N LYS A 54 3.42 4.79 16.99
CA LYS A 54 2.00 4.80 17.36
C LYS A 54 1.75 5.38 18.76
N ASP A 55 0.62 6.05 18.93
CA ASP A 55 0.26 6.71 20.20
C ASP A 55 0.10 5.74 21.37
N THR A 56 -0.23 4.48 21.07
CA THR A 56 -0.32 3.40 22.08
C THR A 56 1.02 3.09 22.75
N ASN A 57 2.15 3.49 22.16
CA ASN A 57 3.46 3.25 22.74
C ASN A 57 3.77 4.25 23.87
N LYS A 58 3.45 3.86 25.11
CA LYS A 58 3.69 4.69 26.31
C LYS A 58 5.16 5.04 26.55
N LYS A 59 6.10 4.29 25.98
CA LYS A 59 7.55 4.57 26.06
C LYS A 59 8.02 5.57 25.00
N ALA A 60 7.21 5.85 23.99
CA ALA A 60 7.54 6.83 22.97
C ALA A 60 7.42 8.25 23.53
N GLU A 61 8.45 9.03 23.25
CA GLU A 61 8.48 10.48 23.47
C GLU A 61 7.30 11.13 22.73
N ILE A 62 6.63 12.09 23.37
CA ILE A 62 5.41 12.72 22.83
C ILE A 62 5.66 13.35 21.46
N SER A 63 6.84 13.93 21.26
CA SER A 63 7.31 14.54 20.00
C SER A 63 7.51 13.55 18.84
N LYS A 64 7.48 12.25 19.14
CA LYS A 64 7.66 11.16 18.17
C LYS A 64 6.41 10.30 18.06
N ARG A 65 5.25 10.82 18.42
CA ARG A 65 3.97 10.11 18.35
C ARG A 65 3.22 10.45 17.08
N PHE A 66 2.32 9.57 16.65
CA PHE A 66 1.47 9.81 15.50
C PHE A 66 0.68 11.11 15.65
N SER A 67 0.15 11.37 16.86
CA SER A 67 -0.55 12.63 17.18
C SER A 67 0.29 13.90 16.93
N SER A 68 1.62 13.81 17.04
CA SER A 68 2.54 14.95 16.88
C SER A 68 2.99 15.18 15.43
N ILE A 69 2.62 14.30 14.49
CA ILE A 69 2.98 14.44 13.07
C ILE A 69 2.43 15.75 12.52
N GLN A 70 1.19 16.11 12.86
CA GLN A 70 0.57 17.35 12.40
C GLN A 70 1.38 18.57 12.87
N ASP A 71 1.78 18.58 14.14
CA ASP A 71 2.58 19.67 14.72
C ASP A 71 3.96 19.74 14.05
N TYR A 72 4.59 18.58 13.79
CA TYR A 72 5.86 18.51 13.06
C TYR A 72 5.75 19.11 11.65
N ILE A 73 4.71 18.77 10.90
CA ILE A 73 4.50 19.33 9.56
C ILE A 73 4.30 20.84 9.65
N LEU A 74 3.47 21.33 10.59
CA LEU A 74 3.22 22.76 10.76
C LEU A 74 4.47 23.56 11.17
N GLU A 75 5.34 22.96 11.98
CA GLU A 75 6.54 23.62 12.49
C GLU A 75 7.70 23.60 11.47
N TYR A 76 7.87 22.50 10.73
CA TYR A 76 9.05 22.29 9.88
C TYR A 76 8.77 22.33 8.37
N CYS A 77 7.52 22.17 7.93
CA CYS A 77 7.09 22.20 6.54
C CYS A 77 6.42 23.56 6.28
N ASN A 78 7.10 24.42 5.51
CA ASN A 78 6.59 25.76 5.17
C ASN A 78 5.24 25.67 4.42
N PHE A 79 4.52 26.79 4.29
CA PHE A 79 3.26 26.81 3.53
C PHE A 79 3.42 26.24 2.11
N GLY A 80 2.61 25.23 1.79
CA GLY A 80 2.63 24.55 0.49
C GLY A 80 3.78 23.56 0.31
N CYS A 81 4.54 23.27 1.36
CA CYS A 81 5.54 22.21 1.38
C CYS A 81 4.88 20.85 1.12
N PRO A 82 5.32 20.10 0.10
CA PRO A 82 4.84 18.75 -0.14
C PRO A 82 5.27 17.82 0.99
N TYR A 83 4.38 16.90 1.38
CA TYR A 83 4.69 15.87 2.35
C TYR A 83 3.86 14.61 2.09
N PHE A 84 4.32 13.48 2.63
CA PHE A 84 3.61 12.21 2.64
C PHE A 84 3.81 11.50 3.98
N VAL A 85 2.86 10.64 4.34
CA VAL A 85 2.89 9.83 5.55
C VAL A 85 2.72 8.37 5.18
N LEU A 86 3.72 7.57 5.51
CA LEU A 86 3.73 6.12 5.33
C LEU A 86 3.53 5.41 6.66
N ARG A 87 2.78 4.32 6.61
CA ARG A 87 2.68 3.32 7.69
C ARG A 87 3.61 2.17 7.39
N HIS A 88 4.33 1.71 8.39
CA HIS A 88 4.99 0.43 8.32
C HIS A 88 3.96 -0.69 8.52
N LEU A 89 3.90 -1.63 7.58
CA LEU A 89 3.05 -2.81 7.67
C LEU A 89 3.79 -3.94 8.38
N SER A 90 3.09 -4.66 9.24
CA SER A 90 3.59 -5.89 9.82
C SER A 90 3.42 -7.06 8.85
N ASN A 91 4.24 -8.10 8.99
CA ASN A 91 4.15 -9.30 8.16
C ASN A 91 2.76 -9.93 8.15
N LYS A 92 2.00 -9.81 9.26
CA LYS A 92 0.62 -10.32 9.34
C LYS A 92 -0.34 -9.53 8.45
N GLU A 93 -0.21 -8.20 8.43
CA GLU A 93 -1.04 -7.33 7.60
C GLU A 93 -0.73 -7.52 6.11
N VAL A 94 0.54 -7.70 5.77
CA VAL A 94 0.96 -8.02 4.40
C VAL A 94 0.36 -9.35 3.95
N GLN A 95 0.35 -10.38 4.81
CA GLN A 95 -0.25 -11.67 4.48
C GLN A 95 -1.77 -11.58 4.28
N GLN A 96 -2.47 -10.81 5.11
CA GLN A 96 -3.91 -10.59 4.94
C GLN A 96 -4.22 -9.88 3.62
N LEU A 97 -3.51 -8.79 3.31
CA LEU A 97 -3.69 -8.08 2.05
C LEU A 97 -3.45 -8.97 0.83
N ASN A 98 -2.47 -9.88 0.87
CA ASN A 98 -2.23 -10.81 -0.23
C ASN A 98 -3.32 -11.91 -0.33
N HIS A 99 -3.83 -12.39 0.80
CA HIS A 99 -4.90 -13.39 0.81
C HIS A 99 -6.22 -12.81 0.30
N ASP A 100 -6.54 -11.58 0.69
CA ASP A 100 -7.74 -10.88 0.22
C ASP A 100 -7.66 -10.60 -1.30
N GLU A 101 -6.47 -10.25 -1.83
CA GLU A 101 -6.25 -10.11 -3.28
C GLU A 101 -6.38 -11.44 -4.03
N GLU A 102 -5.84 -12.54 -3.49
CA GLU A 102 -5.98 -13.88 -4.08
C GLU A 102 -7.43 -14.38 -4.07
N ASP A 103 -8.18 -14.16 -2.98
CA ASP A 103 -9.59 -14.52 -2.89
C ASP A 103 -10.47 -13.72 -3.86
N VAL A 104 -10.18 -12.42 -4.06
CA VAL A 104 -10.89 -11.58 -5.05
C VAL A 104 -10.61 -12.09 -6.48
N ILE A 105 -9.36 -12.39 -6.83
CA ILE A 105 -9.01 -12.91 -8.17
C ILE A 105 -9.63 -14.29 -8.43
N LEU A 106 -9.68 -15.16 -7.42
CA LEU A 106 -10.34 -16.46 -7.51
C LEU A 106 -11.85 -16.30 -7.72
N SER A 107 -12.50 -15.36 -7.01
CA SER A 107 -13.93 -15.09 -7.18
C SER A 107 -14.29 -14.55 -8.58
N ASP A 108 -13.48 -13.63 -9.13
CA ASP A 108 -13.67 -13.10 -10.50
C ASP A 108 -13.46 -14.15 -11.60
N SER A 109 -12.69 -15.20 -11.31
CA SER A 109 -12.40 -16.29 -12.24
C SER A 109 -13.55 -17.31 -12.32
N GLU A 110 -14.30 -17.50 -11.24
CA GLU A 110 -15.43 -18.45 -11.18
C GLU A 110 -16.70 -17.92 -11.87
N ASP A 111 -16.91 -16.60 -11.92
CA ASP A 111 -18.09 -16.00 -12.57
C ASP A 111 -18.11 -16.12 -14.10
N LYS A 112 -16.97 -16.39 -14.76
CA LYS A 112 -16.89 -16.51 -16.23
C LYS A 112 -17.29 -17.87 -16.79
N LEU A 113 -17.55 -18.89 -15.96
CA LEU A 113 -17.86 -20.25 -16.44
C LEU A 113 -19.36 -20.55 -16.60
N HIS A 114 -20.27 -19.67 -16.15
CA HIS A 114 -21.70 -19.99 -16.06
C HIS A 114 -22.52 -19.83 -17.37
N ASP A 115 -21.94 -19.32 -18.47
CA ASP A 115 -22.69 -19.05 -19.71
C ASP A 115 -22.42 -20.01 -20.89
N VAL A 116 -21.72 -21.13 -20.68
CA VAL A 116 -21.54 -22.12 -21.75
C VAL A 116 -22.76 -23.05 -21.81
N LYS A 117 -23.85 -22.58 -22.42
CA LYS A 117 -24.98 -23.44 -22.84
C LYS A 117 -24.55 -24.34 -24.00
N ILE A 118 -23.88 -25.44 -23.67
CA ILE A 118 -23.60 -26.52 -24.64
C ILE A 118 -24.95 -27.15 -25.00
N LYS A 119 -25.47 -26.86 -26.20
CA LYS A 119 -26.58 -27.64 -26.77
C LYS A 119 -26.03 -28.99 -27.21
N PRO A 120 -26.57 -30.13 -26.74
CA PRO A 120 -26.15 -31.44 -27.25
C PRO A 120 -26.54 -31.56 -28.73
N THR A 121 -25.56 -31.97 -29.53
CA THR A 121 -25.69 -32.27 -30.96
C THR A 121 -26.42 -33.59 -31.14
N ILE A 122 -27.46 -33.62 -31.97
CA ILE A 122 -27.99 -34.85 -32.57
C ILE A 122 -27.90 -34.66 -34.09
N GLN A 123 -26.96 -35.38 -34.72
CA GLN A 123 -26.92 -35.54 -36.18
C GLN A 123 -27.84 -36.72 -36.53
N GLU A 124 -28.97 -36.44 -37.17
CA GLU A 124 -29.80 -37.47 -37.79
C GLU A 124 -29.08 -38.04 -39.02
N VAL A 125 -28.64 -39.29 -38.91
CA VAL A 125 -28.20 -40.09 -40.05
C VAL A 125 -29.45 -40.46 -40.85
N LYS A 126 -29.64 -39.85 -42.03
CA LYS A 126 -30.61 -40.35 -43.02
C LYS A 126 -29.87 -41.17 -44.08
N HIS A 127 -30.01 -42.49 -43.94
CA HIS A 127 -29.99 -43.42 -45.06
C HIS A 127 -31.36 -43.38 -45.76
N GLN A 128 -31.33 -43.30 -47.09
CA GLN A 128 -32.26 -43.86 -48.10
C GLN A 128 -31.92 -43.16 -49.43
N ASP A 129 -31.27 -43.83 -50.36
CA ASP A 129 -31.78 -44.84 -51.33
C ASP A 129 -32.39 -44.16 -52.57
N GLU A 130 -31.98 -44.69 -53.73
CA GLU A 130 -32.27 -44.34 -55.14
C GLU A 130 -31.34 -43.35 -55.86
#